data_AF-A0A970E4N6-F1
#
_entry.id   AF-A0A970E4N6-F1
#
_cell.length_a   1.000
_cell.length_b   1.000
_cell.length_c   1.000
_cell.angle_alpha   90.00
_cell.angle_beta   90.00
_cell.angle_gamma   90.00
#
_symmetry.space_group_name_H-M   'P 1'
#
loop_
_entity.id
_entity.type
_entity.pdbx_description
1 polymer ?
#
loop_
_entity_poly.entity_id
_entity_poly.type
_entity_poly.pdbx_seq_one_letter_code
_entity_poly.pdbx_strand_id
1 'polypeptide(L)' 'FLGLGPTRGISLGLVLQNAVNWNALHLGMWWWTIIPGLILTMLIVSLYFINTGLDEVFNPRLREM' A
#
# COMPACT_ATOMS: atom_id res chain seq x y z
N PHE A 1 -6.77 -14.39 4.08
CA PHE A 1 -5.42 -14.32 3.49
C PHE A 1 -5.07 -15.71 2.97
N LEU A 2 -4.72 -15.87 1.68
CA LEU A 2 -4.46 -17.18 1.03
C LEU A 2 -3.14 -17.85 1.48
N GLY A 3 -2.31 -17.20 2.32
CA GLY A 3 -1.13 -17.82 2.93
C GLY A 3 0.12 -17.93 2.05
N LEU A 4 0.14 -17.33 0.87
CA LEU A 4 1.24 -17.43 -0.12
C LEU A 4 2.39 -16.44 0.13
N GLY A 5 2.71 -16.13 1.39
CA GLY A 5 3.80 -15.23 1.79
C GLY A 5 4.47 -15.69 3.08
N PRO A 6 5.67 -15.16 3.43
CA PRO A 6 6.43 -15.61 4.59
C PRO A 6 5.57 -15.63 5.86
N THR A 7 5.38 -16.81 6.45
CA THR A 7 4.46 -17.02 7.58
C THR A 7 4.89 -16.33 8.88
N ARG A 8 6.12 -15.81 8.92
CA ARG A 8 6.69 -15.05 10.05
C ARG A 8 6.92 -13.57 9.72
N GLY A 9 6.52 -13.10 8.54
CA GLY A 9 6.74 -11.72 8.12
C GLY A 9 5.67 -10.78 8.67
N ILE A 10 6.07 -9.72 9.38
CA ILE A 10 5.17 -8.61 9.69
C ILE A 10 5.03 -7.77 8.41
N SER A 11 3.81 -7.64 7.90
CA SER A 11 3.49 -6.78 6.76
C SER A 11 2.48 -5.70 7.17
N LEU A 12 2.45 -4.57 6.46
CA LEU A 12 1.45 -3.52 6.70
C LEU A 12 0.01 -4.04 6.52
N GLY A 13 -0.20 -4.97 5.57
CA GLY A 13 -1.49 -5.65 5.40
C GLY A 13 -1.87 -6.52 6.62
N LEU A 14 -0.90 -7.18 7.25
CA LEU A 14 -1.12 -7.93 8.49
C LEU A 14 -1.45 -6.99 9.66
N VAL A 15 -0.79 -5.84 9.76
CA VAL A 15 -1.09 -4.81 10.77
C VAL A 15 -2.52 -4.28 10.60
N LEU A 16 -2.94 -4.00 9.37
CA LEU A 16 -4.31 -3.59 9.06
C LEU A 16 -5.33 -4.68 9.40
N GLN A 17 -5.05 -5.93 9.03
CA GLN A 17 -5.90 -7.07 9.38
C GLN A 17 -6.03 -7.23 10.90
N ASN A 18 -4.93 -7.05 11.64
CA ASN A 18 -4.96 -7.07 13.10
C ASN A 18 -5.78 -5.90 13.65
N ALA A 19 -5.64 -4.69 13.12
CA ALA A 19 -6.46 -3.56 13.56
C ALA A 19 -7.97 -3.85 13.45
N VAL A 20 -8.40 -4.55 12.38
CA VAL A 20 -9.79 -5.00 12.22
C VAL A 20 -10.14 -6.11 13.21
N ASN A 21 -9.30 -7.15 13.34
CA ASN A 21 -9.56 -8.30 14.21
C ASN A 21 -9.69 -7.91 15.69
N TRP A 22 -8.88 -6.95 16.13
CA TRP A 22 -8.89 -6.43 17.49
C TRP A 22 -9.91 -5.32 17.70
N ASN A 23 -10.73 -5.04 16.69
CA ASN A 23 -11.78 -4.05 16.74
C ASN A 23 -11.28 -2.63 17.10
N ALA A 24 -10.06 -2.30 16.63
CA ALA A 24 -9.36 -1.06 16.99
C ALA A 24 -10.17 0.20 16.66
N LEU A 25 -10.96 0.18 15.58
CA LEU A 25 -11.81 1.31 15.19
C LEU A 25 -12.91 1.59 16.22
N HIS A 26 -13.61 0.57 16.70
CA HIS A 26 -14.67 0.77 17.70
C HIS A 26 -14.10 1.08 19.09
N LEU A 27 -12.85 0.68 19.36
CA LEU A 27 -12.10 1.06 20.55
C LEU A 27 -11.51 2.49 20.48
N GLY A 28 -11.76 3.24 19.40
CA GLY A 28 -11.25 4.60 19.21
C GLY A 28 -9.78 4.69 18.80
N MET A 29 -9.14 3.55 18.52
CA MET A 29 -7.73 3.44 18.15
C MET A 29 -7.53 3.53 16.63
N TRP A 30 -8.11 4.56 16.01
CA TRP A 30 -8.17 4.76 14.55
C TRP A 30 -6.79 4.87 13.86
N TRP A 31 -5.76 5.31 14.62
CA TRP A 31 -4.39 5.45 14.11
C TRP A 31 -3.80 4.12 13.63
N TRP A 32 -4.21 2.98 14.20
CA TRP A 32 -3.75 1.66 13.77
C TRP A 32 -4.23 1.27 12.37
N THR A 33 -5.24 1.95 11.85
CA THR A 33 -5.72 1.77 10.48
C THR A 33 -5.17 2.86 9.56
N ILE A 34 -5.23 4.12 9.97
CA ILE A 34 -4.86 5.25 9.11
C ILE A 34 -3.36 5.27 8.80
N ILE A 35 -2.49 5.11 9.79
CA ILE A 35 -1.03 5.19 9.58
C ILE A 35 -0.54 4.12 8.59
N PRO A 36 -0.78 2.81 8.80
CA PRO A 36 -0.33 1.80 7.84
C PRO A 36 -1.02 1.92 6.48
N GLY A 37 -2.28 2.37 6.43
CA GLY A 37 -2.98 2.63 5.17
C GLY A 37 -2.35 3.78 4.37
N LEU A 38 -1.95 4.85 5.05
CA LEU A 38 -1.29 6.01 4.43
C LEU A 38 0.07 5.64 3.85
N ILE A 39 0.87 4.84 4.58
CA ILE A 39 2.17 4.34 4.10
C ILE A 39 1.98 3.49 2.84
N LEU A 40 1.01 2.57 2.83
CA LEU A 40 0.70 1.77 1.65
C LEU A 40 0.28 2.64 0.45
N THR A 41 -0.56 3.64 0.71
CA THR A 41 -1.02 4.56 -0.34
C THR A 41 0.15 5.33 -0.95
N MET A 42 1.03 5.90 -0.12
CA MET A 42 2.23 6.59 -0.61
C MET A 42 3.16 5.68 -1.41
N LEU A 43 3.30 4.43 -1.00
CA LEU A 43 4.12 3.45 -1.71
C LEU A 43 3.52 3.12 -3.08
N ILE A 44 2.22 2.88 -3.15
CA ILE A 44 1.51 2.62 -4.42
C ILE A 44 1.59 3.84 -5.34
N VAL A 45 1.36 5.04 -4.81
CA VAL A 45 1.44 6.29 -5.56
C VAL A 45 2.85 6.53 -6.10
N SER A 46 3.89 6.31 -5.28
CA SER A 46 5.28 6.44 -5.71
C SER A 46 5.61 5.45 -6.83
N LEU A 47 5.18 4.20 -6.70
CA LEU A 47 5.36 3.19 -7.75
C LEU A 47 4.60 3.54 -9.02
N TYR A 48 3.40 4.11 -8.90
CA TYR A 48 2.63 4.60 -10.05
C TYR A 48 3.37 5.72 -10.78
N PHE A 49 3.88 6.72 -10.06
CA PHE A 49 4.70 7.79 -10.66
C PHE A 49 5.94 7.25 -11.36
N ILE A 50 6.62 6.26 -10.76
CA ILE A 50 7.76 5.59 -11.40
C ILE A 50 7.32 4.89 -12.68
N ASN A 51 6.21 4.15 -12.65
CA ASN A 51 5.70 3.46 -13.83
C ASN A 51 5.37 4.45 -14.96
N THR A 52 4.67 5.55 -14.67
CA THR A 52 4.37 6.60 -15.65
C THR A 52 5.63 7.29 -16.18
N GLY A 53 6.61 7.58 -15.32
CA GLY A 53 7.88 8.17 -15.76
C GLY A 53 8.71 7.22 -16.63
N LEU A 54 8.70 5.92 -16.33
CA LEU A 54 9.34 4.92 -17.17
C LEU A 54 8.65 4.80 -18.53
N ASP A 55 7.31 4.87 -18.59
CA ASP A 55 6.59 4.86 -19.86
C ASP A 55 6.97 6.06 -20.75
N GLU A 56 7.20 7.23 -20.17
CA GLU A 56 7.71 8.41 -20.90
C GLU A 56 9.15 8.22 -21.41
N VAL A 57 10.01 7.57 -20.62
CA VAL A 57 11.41 7.29 -20.99
C VAL A 57 11.52 6.22 -22.07
N PHE A 58 10.75 5.13 -21.97
CA PHE A 58 10.84 4.00 -22.89
C PHE A 58 9.98 4.16 -24.14
N ASN A 59 8.96 5.03 -24.11
CA ASN A 59 8.07 5.24 -25.24
C ASN A 59 8.00 6.72 -25.68
N PRO A 60 9.05 7.22 -26.37
CA PRO A 60 9.14 8.62 -26.79
C PRO A 60 8.06 9.06 -27.78
N ARG A 61 7.18 8.16 -28.25
CA ARG A 61 6.06 8.47 -29.17
C ARG A 61 4.82 9.05 -28.46
N LEU A 62 4.73 8.95 -27.13
CA LEU A 62 3.64 9.56 -26.34
C LEU A 62 3.88 11.04 -26.01
N ARG A 63 5.04 11.59 -26.43
CA ARG A 63 5.48 12.96 -26.14
C ARG A 63 4.81 14.05 -26.99
N GLU A 64 3.99 13.68 -27.98
CA GLU A 64 3.44 14.60 -29.00
C GLU A 64 1.91 14.79 -28.95
N MET A 65 1.21 14.41 -27.87
CA MET A 65 -0.22 14.73 -27.71
C MET A 65 -0.48 15.69 -26.56
#